data_AF-B7QL86-F1
#
_entry.id   AF-B7QL86-F1
#
_cell.length_a   1.000
_cell.length_b   1.000
_cell.length_c   1.000
_cell.angle_alpha   90.00
_cell.angle_beta   90.00
_cell.angle_gamma   90.00
#
_symmetry.space_group_name_H-M   'P 1'
#
loop_
_entity.id
_entity.type
_entity.pdbx_description
1 polymer ?
#
loop_
_entity_poly.entity_id
_entity_poly.type
_entity_poly.pdbx_seq_one_letter_code
_entity_poly.pdbx_strand_id
1 'polypeptide(L)' 'MPECPSAEDGMERFACPSADRMGRYRCIDDHVLCDGFIDCPQGEDEDRMSCMFYKTVSRLSRQASSNRGPVNGLINA' A
#
# COMPACT_ATOMS: atom_id res chain seq x y z
N MET A 1 -4.19 14.28 8.32
CA MET A 1 -3.86 13.25 7.32
C MET A 1 -4.80 12.09 7.62
N PRO A 2 -5.55 11.52 6.68
CA PRO A 2 -6.31 10.31 6.97
C PRO A 2 -5.30 9.17 7.22
N GLU A 3 -5.06 8.87 8.48
CA GLU A 3 -4.11 7.84 8.90
C GLU A 3 -4.83 6.49 8.86
N CYS A 4 -4.59 5.70 7.81
CA CYS A 4 -4.95 4.29 7.84
C CYS A 4 -3.92 3.58 8.72
N PRO A 5 -4.34 2.95 9.83
CA PRO A 5 -3.42 2.19 10.66
C PRO A 5 -2.84 1.03 9.85
N SER A 6 -1.52 0.88 9.88
CA SER A 6 -0.83 -0.28 9.32
C SER A 6 -1.40 -1.56 9.94
N ALA A 7 -1.67 -2.59 9.14
CA ALA A 7 -2.15 -3.86 9.68
C ALA A 7 -1.06 -4.46 10.58
N GLU A 8 -1.46 -5.01 11.75
CA GLU A 8 -0.53 -5.61 12.71
C GLU A 8 0.28 -6.78 12.12
N ASP A 9 -0.18 -7.34 11.00
CA ASP A 9 0.47 -8.40 10.22
C ASP A 9 1.57 -7.91 9.25
N GLY A 10 1.90 -6.62 9.26
CA GLY A 10 2.90 -6.04 8.35
C GLY A 10 2.41 -5.82 6.91
N MET A 11 1.09 -5.89 6.71
CA MET A 11 0.44 -5.51 5.46
C MET A 11 0.17 -3.99 5.45
N GLU A 12 0.53 -3.32 4.36
CA GLU A 12 0.27 -1.89 4.22
C GLU A 12 -1.18 -1.67 3.81
N ARG A 13 -1.84 -0.74 4.49
CA ARG A 13 -3.17 -0.26 4.11
C ARG A 13 -3.07 1.09 3.41
N PHE A 14 -3.83 1.22 2.34
CA PHE A 14 -3.92 2.44 1.54
C PHE A 14 -5.22 3.14 1.82
N ALA A 15 -5.14 4.43 2.11
CA ALA A 15 -6.30 5.30 2.07
C ALA A 15 -6.65 5.56 0.60
N CYS A 16 -7.90 5.32 0.21
CA CYS A 16 -8.42 5.79 -1.06
C CYS A 16 -8.17 7.31 -1.18
N PRO A 17 -7.67 7.80 -2.32
CA PRO A 17 -7.39 9.23 -2.50
C PRO A 17 -8.65 10.07 -2.38
N SER A 18 -9.78 9.53 -2.82
CA SER A 18 -11.09 10.14 -2.70
C SER A 18 -11.88 9.62 -1.50
N ALA A 19 -12.58 10.56 -0.83
CA ALA A 19 -13.54 10.23 0.21
C ALA A 19 -14.85 9.65 -0.36
N ASP A 20 -15.58 8.89 0.46
CA ASP A 20 -16.93 8.42 0.16
C ASP A 20 -17.94 9.58 0.08
N ARG A 21 -19.19 9.26 -0.26
CA ARG A 21 -20.29 10.26 -0.33
C ARG A 21 -20.58 10.97 1.01
N MET A 22 -20.04 10.47 2.12
CA MET A 22 -20.16 11.04 3.46
C MET A 22 -18.88 11.78 3.90
N GLY A 23 -17.87 11.89 3.02
CA GLY A 23 -16.61 12.56 3.34
C GLY A 23 -15.63 11.71 4.15
N ARG A 24 -15.79 10.39 4.18
CA ARG A 24 -14.89 9.47 4.91
C ARG A 24 -13.91 8.79 3.97
N TYR A 25 -12.66 8.69 4.41
CA TYR A 25 -11.63 7.96 3.69
C TYR A 25 -11.76 6.46 3.97
N ARG A 26 -11.72 5.66 2.90
CA ARG A 26 -11.75 4.20 2.99
C ARG A 26 -10.32 3.67 2.99
N CYS A 27 -10.04 2.72 3.87
CA CYS A 27 -8.76 2.02 3.89
C CYS A 27 -8.92 0.66 3.21
N ILE A 28 -8.02 0.33 2.30
CA ILE A 28 -7.97 -0.94 1.57
C ILE A 28 -6.59 -1.57 1.75
N ASP A 29 -6.47 -2.88 1.63
CA ASP A 29 -5.19 -3.58 1.76
C ASP A 29 -4.41 -3.58 0.43
N ASP A 30 -3.10 -3.82 0.48
CA ASP A 30 -2.25 -3.83 -0.72
C ASP A 30 -2.63 -4.89 -1.76
N HIS A 31 -3.22 -6.00 -1.32
CA HIS A 31 -3.60 -7.13 -2.17
C HIS A 31 -4.82 -6.84 -3.04
N VAL A 32 -5.71 -5.94 -2.61
CA VAL A 32 -6.91 -5.55 -3.37
C VAL A 32 -6.66 -4.42 -4.36
N LEU A 33 -5.46 -3.83 -4.39
CA LEU A 33 -5.07 -2.91 -5.47
C LEU A 33 -4.87 -3.67 -6.78
N CYS A 34 -5.55 -3.24 -7.86
CA CYS A 34 -5.54 -3.87 -9.19
C CYS A 34 -5.95 -5.35 -9.16
N ASP A 35 -6.94 -5.70 -8.34
CA ASP A 35 -7.46 -7.07 -8.28
C ASP A 35 -8.65 -7.31 -9.23
N GLY A 36 -9.12 -6.26 -9.90
CA GLY A 36 -10.26 -6.28 -10.82
C GLY A 36 -11.59 -5.90 -10.16
N PHE A 37 -11.59 -5.54 -8.88
CA PHE A 37 -12.78 -5.10 -8.14
C PHE A 37 -12.62 -3.65 -7.67
N ILE A 38 -13.69 -2.88 -7.77
CA ILE A 38 -13.71 -1.50 -7.27
C ILE A 38 -13.97 -1.52 -5.76
N ASP A 39 -12.91 -1.35 -4.98
CA ASP A 39 -12.95 -1.16 -3.52
C ASP A 39 -12.95 0.32 -3.13
N CYS A 40 -12.29 1.20 -3.87
CA CYS A 40 -12.35 2.64 -3.62
C CYS A 40 -13.64 3.27 -4.16
N PRO A 41 -14.16 4.33 -3.51
CA PRO A 41 -15.45 4.95 -3.89
C PRO A 41 -15.47 5.53 -5.31
N GLN A 42 -14.29 5.84 -5.87
CA GLN A 42 -14.14 6.32 -7.26
C GLN A 42 -13.43 5.31 -8.18
N GLY A 43 -13.11 4.10 -7.72
CA GLY A 43 -12.38 3.10 -8.53
C GLY A 43 -10.90 3.43 -8.76
N GLU A 44 -10.32 4.31 -7.94
CA GLU A 44 -8.91 4.74 -8.03
C GLU A 44 -7.93 3.59 -7.77
N ASP A 45 -8.37 2.56 -7.05
CA ASP A 45 -7.69 1.30 -6.79
C ASP A 45 -7.60 0.37 -8.01
N GLU A 46 -8.42 0.62 -9.04
CA GLU A 46 -8.43 -0.13 -10.31
C GLU A 46 -8.01 0.73 -11.51
N ASP A 47 -7.79 2.03 -11.30
CA ASP A 47 -7.20 2.89 -12.31
C ASP A 47 -5.74 2.48 -12.55
N ARG A 48 -5.41 2.16 -13.80
CA ARG A 48 -4.09 1.63 -14.18
C ARG A 48 -2.92 2.53 -13.79
N MET A 49 -3.10 3.84 -13.82
CA MET A 49 -2.06 4.79 -13.43
C MET A 49 -1.96 4.88 -11.91
N SER A 50 -3.10 5.00 -11.25
CA SER A 50 -3.19 5.24 -9.80
C SER A 50 -2.77 4.00 -9.01
N CYS A 51 -3.35 2.83 -9.26
CA CYS A 51 -3.00 1.61 -8.57
C CYS A 51 -1.53 1.19 -8.76
N MET A 52 -1.01 1.26 -10.00
CA MET A 52 0.39 0.88 -10.27
C MET A 52 1.38 1.83 -9.59
N PHE A 53 1.03 3.11 -9.53
CA PHE A 53 1.76 4.08 -8.73
C PHE A 53 1.76 3.67 -7.26
N TYR A 54 0.60 3.37 -6.67
CA TYR A 54 0.52 2.89 -5.29
C TYR A 54 1.34 1.62 -5.06
N LYS A 55 1.19 0.57 -5.87
CA LYS A 55 2.01 -0.66 -5.77
C LYS A 55 3.52 -0.38 -5.80
N THR A 56 3.96 0.60 -6.59
CA THR A 56 5.37 0.96 -6.74
C THR A 56 5.87 1.81 -5.56
N VAL A 57 5.09 2.82 -5.16
CA VAL A 57 5.45 3.75 -4.08
C VAL A 57 5.44 3.05 -2.73
N SER A 58 4.51 2.13 -2.48
CA SER A 58 4.49 1.28 -1.29
C SER A 58 5.72 0.40 -1.18
N ARG A 59 6.20 -0.14 -2.31
CA ARG A 59 7.47 -0.88 -2.37
C ARG A 59 8.69 0.01 -2.12
N LEU A 60 8.61 1.31 -2.42
CA LEU A 60 9.66 2.29 -2.14
C LEU A 60 9.58 2.82 -0.69
N SER A 61 8.39 2.92 -0.09
CA SER A 61 8.17 3.18 1.34
C SER A 61 8.85 2.11 2.21
N ARG A 62 8.73 0.84 1.78
CA ARG A 62 9.50 -0.27 2.39
C ARG A 62 11.01 -0.09 2.28
N GLN A 63 11.54 0.59 1.28
CA GLN A 63 12.98 0.85 1.15
C GLN A 63 13.46 2.04 1.99
N ALA A 64 12.57 2.98 2.32
CA ALA A 64 12.88 4.05 3.27
C ALA A 64 12.86 3.57 4.74
N SER A 65 12.24 2.41 5.03
CA SER A 65 12.19 1.83 6.39
C SER A 65 12.89 0.46 6.54
N SER A 66 13.26 -0.23 5.44
CA SER A 66 14.04 -1.46 5.52
C SER A 66 15.53 -1.17 5.35
N ASN A 67 16.20 -0.99 6.49
CA ASN A 67 17.59 -1.43 6.68
C ASN A 67 17.70 -2.96 6.49
N ARG A 68 17.32 -3.49 5.33
CA ARG A 68 17.79 -4.80 4.87
C ARG A 68 18.91 -4.53 3.89
N GLY A 69 20.08 -4.23 4.47
CA GLY A 69 21.33 -4.42 3.76
C GLY A 69 21.43 -5.88 3.28
N PRO A 70 22.29 -6.16 2.28
CA PRO A 70 22.57 -7.54 1.88
C PRO A 70 23.06 -8.29 3.12
N VAL A 71 22.40 -9.37 3.50
CA VAL A 71 22.95 -10.29 4.48
C VAL A 71 24.21 -10.88 3.86
N ASN A 72 25.36 -10.36 4.25
CA ASN A 72 26.64 -11.01 3.99
C ASN A 72 26.60 -12.37 4.68
N GLY A 73 26.27 -13.41 3.91
CA GLY A 73 26.42 -14.79 4.32
C GLY A 73 27.89 -15.16 4.34
N LEU A 74 28.55 -14.92 5.47
CA LEU A 74 29.81 -15.55 5.84
C LEU A 74 29.76 -15.83 7.36
N ILE A 75 29.19 -16.99 7.70
CA ILE A 75 29.45 -17.64 8.98
C ILE A 75 30.74 -18.48 8.82
N ASN A 76 31.61 -18.30 9.80
CA ASN A 76 32.97 -18.79 9.96
C ASN A 76 33.23 -20.24 9.49
N ALA A 77 34.38 -20.43 8.83
CA ALA A 77 35.09 -21.71 8.73
C ALA A 77 36.11 -21.82 9.87
#